data_AF-A0AAX0WX52-F1
#
_entry.id   AF-A0AAX0WX52-F1
#
_cell.length_a   1.000
_cell.length_b   1.000
_cell.length_c   1.000
_cell.angle_alpha   90.00
_cell.angle_beta   90.00
_cell.angle_gamma   90.00
#
_symmetry.space_group_name_H-M   'P 1'
#
loop_
_entity.id
_entity.type
_entity.pdbx_description
1 polymer ?
#
loop_
_entity_poly.entity_id
_entity_poly.type
_entity_poly.pdbx_seq_one_letter_code
_entity_poly.pdbx_strand_id
1 'polypeptide(L)'
;MKINENPTTAETLTNEDYSKAMNFIGQNLLSSLVQSIEKLPPHLRNSNVISQALSAFLANIIYKQFPESPESCHQMMDAMTKLVKMQLDNYSQPAQ
;
A
#
# COMPACT_ATOMS: atom_id res chain seq x y z
N MET A 1 16.46 -5.63 45.75
CA MET A 1 16.61 -6.27 44.42
C MET A 1 16.78 -5.15 43.43
N LYS A 2 17.95 -5.04 42.78
CA LYS A 2 18.20 -4.00 41.79
C LYS A 2 17.39 -4.32 40.55
N ILE A 3 16.49 -3.45 40.15
CA ILE A 3 15.82 -3.54 38.85
C ILE A 3 16.90 -3.16 37.84
N ASN A 4 17.47 -4.15 37.17
CA ASN A 4 18.34 -3.92 36.03
C ASN A 4 17.47 -3.29 34.94
N GLU A 5 17.63 -1.99 34.74
CA GLU A 5 17.30 -1.33 33.48
C GLU A 5 18.23 -1.90 32.41
N ASN A 6 17.80 -2.98 31.75
CA ASN A 6 18.36 -3.31 30.46
C ASN A 6 17.75 -2.31 29.46
N PRO A 7 18.56 -1.46 28.81
CA PRO A 7 18.06 -0.72 27.66
C PRO A 7 17.83 -1.77 26.58
N THR A 8 16.57 -2.13 26.34
CA THR A 8 16.20 -2.81 25.10
C THR A 8 16.58 -1.82 24.00
N THR A 9 17.76 -2.01 23.41
CA THR A 9 18.20 -1.28 22.23
C THR A 9 17.08 -1.42 21.22
N ALA A 10 16.38 -0.32 20.94
CA ALA A 10 15.50 -0.24 19.80
C ALA A 10 16.39 -0.54 18.58
N GLU A 11 16.32 -1.77 18.06
CA GLU A 11 17.04 -2.15 16.86
C GLU A 11 16.62 -1.17 15.76
N THR A 12 17.57 -0.35 15.33
CA THR A 12 17.33 0.65 14.29
C THR A 12 17.00 -0.09 13.01
N LEU A 13 15.74 -0.05 12.57
CA LEU A 13 15.29 -0.68 11.34
C LEU A 13 16.16 -0.24 10.16
N THR A 14 16.69 -1.20 9.42
CA THR A 14 17.51 -0.95 8.24
C THR A 14 16.63 -0.69 7.02
N ASN A 15 17.18 -0.07 5.98
CA ASN A 15 16.49 0.08 4.69
C ASN A 15 16.05 -1.28 4.10
N GLU A 16 16.80 -2.34 4.39
CA GLU A 16 16.46 -3.69 3.98
C GLU A 16 15.20 -4.20 4.69
N ASP A 17 15.03 -3.89 5.97
CA ASP A 17 13.84 -4.27 6.74
C ASP A 17 12.59 -3.58 6.20
N TYR A 18 12.69 -2.29 5.87
CA TYR A 18 11.61 -1.56 5.21
C TYR A 18 11.28 -2.16 3.84
N SER A 19 12.30 -2.49 3.03
CA SER A 19 12.11 -3.11 1.72
C SER A 19 11.41 -4.47 1.84
N LYS A 20 11.83 -5.32 2.80
CA LYS A 20 11.19 -6.61 3.08
C LYS A 20 9.73 -6.43 3.51
N ALA A 21 9.46 -5.50 4.42
CA ALA A 21 8.09 -5.23 4.88
C ALA A 21 7.19 -4.73 3.74
N MET A 22 7.66 -3.78 2.95
CA MET A 22 6.94 -3.27 1.78
C MET A 22 6.64 -4.38 0.77
N ASN A 23 7.64 -5.21 0.45
CA ASN A 23 7.48 -6.33 -0.48
C ASN A 23 6.50 -7.39 0.05
N PHE A 24 6.59 -7.73 1.34
CA PHE A 24 5.66 -8.69 1.97
C PHE A 24 4.21 -8.20 1.90
N ILE A 25 3.96 -6.92 2.24
CA ILE A 25 2.63 -6.32 2.14
C ILE A 25 2.16 -6.33 0.68
N GLY A 26 3.02 -5.87 -0.25
CA GLY A 26 2.72 -5.80 -1.67
C GLY A 26 2.33 -7.15 -2.28
N GLN A 27 3.08 -8.22 -1.97
CA GLN A 27 2.79 -9.56 -2.48
C GLN A 27 1.47 -10.13 -1.95
N ASN A 28 1.18 -9.95 -0.66
CA ASN A 28 -0.07 -10.43 -0.06
C ASN A 28 -1.29 -9.69 -0.64
N LEU A 29 -1.17 -8.37 -0.83
CA LEU A 29 -2.22 -7.56 -1.46
C LEU A 29 -2.44 -7.97 -2.91
N LEU A 30 -1.36 -8.16 -3.69
CA LEU A 30 -1.44 -8.60 -5.08
C LEU A 30 -2.12 -9.97 -5.19
N SER A 31 -1.69 -10.94 -4.37
CA SER A 31 -2.26 -12.29 -4.37
C SER A 31 -3.76 -12.25 -4.06
N SER A 32 -4.15 -11.50 -3.04
CA SER A 32 -5.56 -11.36 -2.63
C SER A 32 -6.41 -10.70 -3.72
N LEU A 33 -5.87 -9.68 -4.39
CA LEU A 33 -6.53 -8.97 -5.48
C LEU A 33 -6.75 -9.89 -6.70
N VAL A 34 -5.70 -10.61 -7.13
CA VAL A 34 -5.79 -11.55 -8.25
C VAL A 34 -6.85 -12.61 -7.98
N GLN A 35 -6.82 -13.22 -6.79
CA GLN A 35 -7.82 -14.21 -6.40
C GLN A 35 -9.25 -13.63 -6.38
N SER A 36 -9.42 -12.38 -5.95
CA SER A 36 -10.71 -11.70 -5.95
C SER A 36 -11.24 -11.50 -7.38
N ILE A 37 -10.38 -11.04 -8.29
CA ILE A 37 -10.73 -10.83 -9.70
C ILE A 37 -11.08 -12.17 -10.38
N GLU A 38 -10.33 -13.22 -10.12
CA GLU A 38 -10.59 -14.56 -10.67
C GLU A 38 -11.91 -15.16 -10.19
N LYS A 39 -12.36 -14.80 -8.98
CA LYS A 39 -13.63 -15.25 -8.41
C LYS A 39 -14.83 -14.42 -8.88
N LEU A 40 -14.62 -13.25 -9.46
CA LEU A 40 -15.72 -12.45 -10.01
C LEU A 40 -16.41 -13.17 -11.18
N PRO A 41 -17.74 -13.03 -11.35
CA PRO A 41 -18.42 -13.46 -12.57
C PRO A 41 -17.80 -12.79 -13.81
N PRO A 42 -17.65 -13.50 -14.95
CA PRO A 42 -16.96 -12.96 -16.13
C PRO A 42 -17.49 -11.61 -16.63
N HIS A 43 -18.81 -11.39 -16.56
CA HIS A 43 -19.43 -10.12 -16.98
C HIS A 43 -19.09 -8.93 -16.06
N LEU A 44 -18.57 -9.17 -14.86
CA LEU A 44 -18.11 -8.16 -13.91
C LEU A 44 -16.59 -7.97 -13.91
N ARG A 45 -15.82 -8.82 -14.63
CA ARG A 45 -14.36 -8.70 -14.76
C ARG A 45 -13.95 -7.64 -15.78
N ASN A 46 -14.44 -6.42 -15.60
CA ASN A 46 -14.09 -5.29 -16.44
C ASN A 46 -13.26 -4.26 -15.67
N SER A 47 -12.49 -3.47 -16.43
CA SER A 47 -11.55 -2.49 -15.87
C SER A 47 -12.22 -1.44 -14.98
N ASN A 48 -13.48 -1.07 -15.27
CA ASN A 48 -14.22 -0.09 -14.49
C ASN A 48 -14.62 -0.62 -13.10
N VAL A 49 -15.08 -1.86 -13.01
CA VAL A 49 -15.39 -2.49 -11.70
C VAL A 49 -14.12 -2.63 -10.87
N ILE A 50 -13.04 -3.10 -11.51
CA ILE A 50 -11.76 -3.31 -10.82
C ILE A 50 -11.18 -1.97 -10.32
N SER A 51 -11.19 -0.92 -11.16
CA SER A 51 -10.66 0.39 -10.78
C SER A 51 -11.47 1.05 -9.66
N GLN A 52 -12.80 0.95 -9.68
CA GLN A 52 -13.65 1.46 -8.61
C GLN A 52 -13.43 0.72 -7.29
N ALA A 53 -13.34 -0.61 -7.33
CA ALA A 53 -13.07 -1.41 -6.15
C ALA A 53 -11.72 -1.06 -5.51
N LEU A 54 -10.67 -0.91 -6.32
CA LEU A 54 -9.35 -0.49 -5.85
C LEU A 54 -9.34 0.91 -5.26
N SER A 55 -10.03 1.86 -5.91
CA SER A 55 -10.19 3.23 -5.41
C SER A 55 -10.86 3.25 -4.03
N ALA A 56 -11.99 2.54 -3.89
CA ALA A 56 -12.70 2.43 -2.62
C ALA A 56 -11.87 1.76 -1.53
N PHE A 57 -11.13 0.70 -1.87
CA PHE A 57 -10.23 0.02 -0.94
C PHE A 57 -9.15 0.96 -0.38
N LEU A 58 -8.48 1.72 -1.25
CA LEU A 58 -7.45 2.67 -0.85
C LEU A 58 -8.03 3.81 -0.01
N ALA A 59 -9.14 4.40 -0.44
CA ALA A 59 -9.81 5.46 0.32
C ALA A 59 -10.20 4.98 1.74
N ASN A 60 -10.72 3.75 1.86
CA ASN A 60 -11.09 3.16 3.14
C ASN A 60 -9.89 2.90 4.05
N ILE A 61 -8.75 2.44 3.51
CA ILE A 61 -7.53 2.24 4.30
C ILE A 61 -7.02 3.57 4.83
N ILE A 62 -6.95 4.59 3.98
CA ILE A 62 -6.46 5.92 4.35
C ILE A 62 -7.38 6.54 5.39
N TYR A 63 -8.70 6.48 5.19
CA TYR A 63 -9.66 6.98 6.16
C TYR A 63 -9.52 6.29 7.53
N LYS A 64 -9.27 4.99 7.56
CA LYS A 64 -9.02 4.27 8.83
C LYS A 64 -7.74 4.71 9.55
N GLN A 65 -6.73 5.19 8.82
CA GLN A 65 -5.50 5.72 9.42
C GLN A 65 -5.68 7.15 9.93
N PHE A 66 -6.53 7.94 9.29
CA PHE A 66 -6.75 9.36 9.60
C PHE A 66 -8.26 9.70 9.73
N PRO A 67 -9.01 9.03 10.61
CA PRO A 67 -10.48 9.14 10.64
C PRO A 67 -11.00 10.54 10.96
N GLU A 68 -10.19 11.33 11.69
CA GLU A 68 -10.53 12.67 12.16
C GLU A 68 -9.84 13.78 11.34
N SER A 69 -9.03 13.41 10.34
CA SER A 69 -8.28 14.37 9.53
C SER A 69 -8.55 14.15 8.04
N PRO A 70 -9.60 14.80 7.50
CA PRO A 70 -9.84 14.83 6.06
C PRO A 70 -8.66 15.40 5.28
N GLU A 71 -7.94 16.38 5.86
CA GLU A 71 -6.74 16.94 5.23
C GLU A 71 -5.63 15.90 5.08
N SER A 72 -5.32 15.14 6.15
CA SER A 72 -4.31 14.07 6.07
C SER A 72 -4.73 12.96 5.12
N CYS A 73 -6.03 12.65 5.02
CA CYS A 73 -6.55 11.72 4.02
C CYS A 73 -6.25 12.20 2.59
N HIS A 74 -6.54 13.46 2.28
CA HIS A 74 -6.26 14.03 0.96
C HIS A 74 -4.76 14.06 0.66
N GLN A 75 -3.93 14.50 1.61
CA GLN A 75 -2.48 14.54 1.45
C GLN A 75 -1.89 13.15 1.17
N MET A 76 -2.38 12.11 1.87
CA MET A 76 -1.95 10.74 1.63
C MET A 76 -2.38 10.24 0.24
N MET A 77 -3.62 10.53 -0.18
CA MET A 77 -4.10 10.15 -1.51
C MET A 77 -3.31 10.82 -2.63
N ASP A 78 -2.96 12.10 -2.47
CA ASP A 78 -2.13 12.84 -3.42
C ASP A 78 -0.71 12.28 -3.48
N ALA A 79 -0.11 11.95 -2.33
CA ALA A 79 1.20 11.32 -2.28
C ALA A 79 1.20 9.96 -2.99
N MET A 80 0.19 9.11 -2.75
CA MET A 80 0.04 7.84 -3.44
C MET A 80 -0.13 8.03 -4.95
N THR A 81 -0.95 8.99 -5.37
CA THR A 81 -1.16 9.29 -6.80
C THR A 81 0.14 9.70 -7.48
N LYS A 82 0.95 10.54 -6.82
CA LYS A 82 2.27 10.93 -7.33
C LYS A 82 3.21 9.74 -7.46
N LEU A 83 3.29 8.88 -6.43
CA LEU A 83 4.13 7.68 -6.46
C LEU A 83 3.73 6.72 -7.58
N VAL A 84 2.42 6.48 -7.77
CA VAL A 84 1.94 5.63 -8.86
C VAL A 84 2.30 6.21 -10.23
N LYS A 85 2.10 7.52 -10.43
CA LYS A 85 2.49 8.19 -11.69
C LYS A 85 3.98 8.04 -11.97
N MET A 86 4.84 8.30 -10.97
CA MET A 86 6.29 8.11 -11.11
C MET A 86 6.66 6.68 -11.51
N GLN A 87 6.01 5.67 -10.92
CA GLN A 87 6.25 4.28 -11.30
C GLN A 87 5.82 3.97 -12.74
N LEU A 88 4.66 4.50 -13.17
CA LEU A 88 4.20 4.35 -14.55
C LEU A 88 5.12 5.05 -15.56
N ASP A 89 5.63 6.23 -15.22
CA ASP A 89 6.60 6.95 -16.03
C ASP A 89 7.89 6.13 -16.18
N ASN A 90 8.37 5.51 -15.09
CA ASN A 90 9.54 4.62 -15.11
C ASN A 90 9.34 3.39 -16.02
N TYR A 91 8.14 2.80 -16.05
CA TYR A 91 7.83 1.69 -16.98
C TYR A 91 7.70 2.14 -18.43
N SER A 92 7.40 3.42 -18.66
CA SER A 92 7.24 3.99 -20.00
C SER A 92 8.55 4.47 -20.61
N GLN A 93 9.62 4.56 -19.80
CA GLN A 93 10.96 4.81 -20.32
C GLN A 93 11.54 3.52 -20.92
N PRO A 94 12.00 3.54 -22.19
CA PRO A 94 12.67 2.38 -22.77
C PRO A 94 13.89 2.04 -21.92
N ALA A 95 14.07 0.76 -21.61
CA ALA A 95 15.27 0.26 -20.96
C ALA A 95 16.49 0.74 -21.78
N GLN A 96 17.34 1.56 -21.16
CA GLN A 96 18.64 1.94 -21.72
C GLN A 96 19.58 0.73 -21.76
#